data_AF-A0A5S3TM59-F1
#
_entry.id   AF-A0A5S3TM59-F1
#
_cell.length_a   1.000
_cell.length_b   1.000
_cell.length_c   1.000
_cell.angle_alpha   90.00
_cell.angle_beta   90.00
_cell.angle_gamma   90.00
#
_symmetry.space_group_name_H-M   'P 1'
#
loop_
_entity.id
_entity.type
_entity.pdbx_description
1 polymer ?
#
loop_
_entity_poly.entity_id
_entity_poly.type
_entity_poly.pdbx_seq_one_letter_code
_entity_poly.pdbx_strand_id
1 'polypeptide(L)'
;MSTSKSQFIREYQRASKSPWDDNSTILLLADVDEASTSDLIELSFSHYIYMHRDRVGSVLGISISKQLFDDNPDFSGRYLDGVEMYAFLLLYIEQIKEFCHLFSAEFEAIFLTKPTTFFSYAEESWLEIIEKS
;
A
#
# COMPACT_ATOMS: atom_id res chain seq x y z
N MET A 1 16.09 1.64 23.56
CA MET A 1 15.05 0.80 22.94
C MET A 1 14.22 1.73 22.07
N SER A 2 14.32 1.63 20.74
CA SER A 2 13.49 2.44 19.85
C SER A 2 12.13 1.77 19.73
N THR A 3 11.13 2.29 20.42
CA THR A 3 9.72 2.01 20.13
C THR A 3 9.36 2.71 18.81
N SER A 4 9.87 2.20 17.68
CA SER A 4 9.39 2.67 16.39
C SER A 4 8.02 2.04 16.18
N LYS A 5 6.95 2.77 16.47
CA LYS A 5 5.64 2.45 15.93
C LYS A 5 5.80 2.31 14.40
N SER A 6 5.31 1.21 13.85
CA SER A 6 5.20 1.05 12.40
C SER A 6 4.45 2.27 11.84
N GLN A 7 5.02 2.93 10.83
CA GLN A 7 4.46 4.16 10.27
C GLN A 7 3.68 3.84 8.98
N PHE A 8 2.55 4.50 8.80
CA PHE A 8 1.73 4.38 7.59
C PHE A 8 2.41 5.00 6.37
N ILE A 9 3.01 6.18 6.53
CA ILE A 9 3.93 6.77 5.53
C ILE A 9 5.36 6.54 5.99
N ARG A 10 6.19 6.11 5.04
CA ARG A 10 7.64 6.04 5.21
C ARG A 10 8.34 6.96 4.21
N GLU A 11 9.03 7.96 4.72
CA GLU A 11 10.00 8.74 3.93
C GLU A 11 11.29 7.93 3.78
N TYR A 12 11.86 7.95 2.57
CA TYR A 12 13.12 7.26 2.32
C TYR A 12 14.29 8.04 2.90
N GLN A 13 15.00 7.43 3.86
CA GLN A 13 16.26 7.99 4.37
C GLN A 13 17.46 7.74 3.44
N ARG A 14 17.29 6.91 2.41
CA ARG A 14 18.30 6.55 1.40
C ARG A 14 17.61 6.34 0.06
N ALA A 15 18.37 6.48 -1.03
CA ALA A 15 17.85 6.23 -2.37
C ALA A 15 17.13 4.87 -2.46
N SER A 16 15.93 4.88 -3.02
CA SER A 16 15.11 3.70 -3.22
C SER A 16 15.76 2.72 -4.21
N LYS A 17 15.33 1.47 -4.15
CA LYS A 17 15.68 0.44 -5.15
C LYS A 17 14.53 0.15 -6.10
N SER A 18 13.43 0.91 -6.01
CA SER A 18 12.33 0.80 -6.96
C SER A 18 12.79 1.24 -8.35
N PRO A 19 12.04 0.89 -9.42
CA PRO A 19 12.37 1.33 -10.76
C PRO A 19 12.03 2.82 -11.02
N TRP A 20 11.45 3.52 -10.03
CA TRP A 20 10.99 4.90 -10.17
C TRP A 20 11.86 5.89 -9.37
N ASP A 21 11.78 7.18 -9.72
CA ASP A 21 12.34 8.29 -8.94
C ASP A 21 11.38 8.67 -7.81
N ASP A 22 11.26 7.79 -6.81
CA ASP A 22 10.35 7.93 -5.68
C ASP A 22 11.03 8.58 -4.46
N ASN A 23 10.21 9.21 -3.62
CA ASN A 23 10.67 9.93 -2.43
C ASN A 23 10.00 9.43 -1.15
N SER A 24 8.83 8.81 -1.28
CA SER A 24 8.13 8.20 -0.15
C SER A 24 7.30 7.00 -0.57
N THR A 25 6.95 6.18 0.41
CA THR A 25 5.93 5.13 0.26
C THR A 25 4.81 5.28 1.26
N ILE A 26 3.62 4.85 0.85
CA ILE A 26 2.52 4.51 1.76
C ILE A 26 2.47 2.99 1.89
N LEU A 27 2.40 2.47 3.11
CA LEU A 27 2.16 1.05 3.34
C LEU A 27 0.65 0.79 3.27
N LEU A 28 0.21 0.08 2.22
CA LEU A 28 -1.21 -0.22 1.99
C LEU A 28 -1.63 -1.57 2.56
N LEU A 29 -0.69 -2.50 2.70
CA LEU A 29 -0.91 -3.82 3.25
C LEU A 29 0.38 -4.33 3.89
N ALA A 30 0.28 -4.92 5.06
CA ALA A 30 1.28 -5.79 5.66
C ALA A 30 0.58 -6.83 6.55
N ASP A 31 1.23 -7.97 6.77
CA ASP A 31 0.76 -8.91 7.79
C ASP A 31 0.91 -8.28 9.18
N VAL A 32 -0.10 -8.47 10.03
CA VAL A 32 -0.07 -8.08 11.44
C VAL A 32 0.41 -9.27 12.25
N ASP A 33 1.46 -9.09 13.04
CA ASP A 33 2.00 -10.14 13.90
C ASP A 33 0.98 -10.49 14.99
N GLU A 34 0.89 -11.77 15.37
CA GLU A 34 0.02 -12.26 16.45
C GLU A 34 0.35 -11.59 17.80
N ALA A 35 1.59 -11.11 17.98
CA ALA A 35 2.01 -10.35 19.14
C ALA A 35 1.43 -8.92 19.21
N SER A 36 0.75 -8.46 18.17
CA SER A 36 0.16 -7.11 18.12
C SER A 36 -0.90 -6.90 19.19
N THR A 37 -0.88 -5.72 19.79
CA THR A 37 -1.86 -5.29 20.80
C THR A 37 -2.55 -4.00 20.36
N SER A 38 -3.57 -3.55 21.10
CA SER A 38 -4.25 -2.27 20.81
C SER A 38 -3.31 -1.06 20.78
N ASP A 39 -2.20 -1.12 21.52
CA ASP A 39 -1.30 0.02 21.72
C ASP A 39 -0.02 -0.08 20.86
N LEU A 40 0.26 -1.27 20.32
CA LEU A 40 1.45 -1.59 19.53
C LEU A 40 1.08 -2.54 18.37
N ILE A 41 1.14 -2.02 17.16
CA ILE A 41 0.98 -2.81 15.93
C ILE A 41 2.37 -3.27 15.48
N GLU A 42 2.61 -4.58 15.58
CA GLU A 42 3.80 -5.22 15.04
C GLU A 42 3.48 -5.78 13.65
N LEU A 43 4.33 -5.46 12.68
CA LEU A 43 4.11 -5.83 11.29
C LEU A 43 5.16 -6.84 10.84
N SER A 44 4.69 -7.87 10.14
CA SER A 44 5.53 -8.76 9.35
C SER A 44 5.40 -8.36 7.87
N PHE A 45 6.50 -8.50 7.14
CA PHE A 45 6.59 -8.09 5.73
C PHE A 45 6.65 -9.31 4.80
N SER A 46 5.96 -10.39 5.16
CA SER A 46 5.83 -11.58 4.32
C SER A 46 4.89 -11.31 3.15
N HIS A 47 3.71 -10.74 3.44
CA HIS A 47 2.83 -10.10 2.47
C HIS A 47 2.86 -8.59 2.70
N TYR A 48 3.19 -7.81 1.67
CA TYR A 48 3.09 -6.36 1.75
C TYR A 48 2.78 -5.73 0.39
N ILE A 49 2.15 -4.56 0.45
CA ILE A 49 1.96 -3.65 -0.68
C ILE A 49 2.43 -2.26 -0.27
N TYR A 50 3.42 -1.72 -0.96
CA TYR A 50 3.84 -0.32 -0.85
C TYR A 50 3.39 0.46 -2.08
N MET A 51 2.75 1.61 -1.87
CA MET A 51 2.49 2.59 -2.92
C MET A 51 3.61 3.61 -2.96
N HIS A 52 4.27 3.73 -4.12
CA HIS A 52 5.41 4.61 -4.34
C HIS A 52 4.94 5.98 -4.84
N ARG A 53 5.52 7.04 -4.27
CA ARG A 53 5.20 8.43 -4.64
C ARG A 53 6.45 9.24 -4.91
N ASP A 54 6.36 10.16 -5.86
CA ASP A 54 7.41 11.14 -6.14
C ASP A 54 7.46 12.25 -5.07
N ARG A 55 8.36 13.22 -5.28
CA ARG A 55 8.58 14.38 -4.39
C ARG A 55 7.38 15.32 -4.23
N VAL A 56 6.42 15.30 -5.15
CA VAL A 56 5.18 16.11 -5.05
C VAL A 56 3.99 15.29 -4.58
N GLY A 57 4.16 13.98 -4.38
CA GLY A 57 3.14 13.07 -3.87
C GLY A 57 2.35 12.34 -4.96
N SER A 58 2.74 12.45 -6.23
CA SER A 58 2.10 11.70 -7.32
C SER A 58 2.42 10.21 -7.22
N VAL A 59 1.42 9.35 -7.45
CA VAL A 59 1.58 7.89 -7.45
C VAL A 59 2.35 7.45 -8.69
N LEU A 60 3.41 6.67 -8.48
CA LEU A 60 4.27 6.14 -9.55
C LEU A 60 3.95 4.67 -9.86
N GLY A 61 3.54 3.92 -8.84
CA GLY A 61 3.26 2.49 -8.93
C GLY A 61 3.20 1.86 -7.54
N ILE A 62 3.11 0.53 -7.48
CA ILE A 62 3.17 -0.25 -6.25
C ILE A 62 4.31 -1.27 -6.31
N SER A 63 4.90 -1.58 -5.15
CA SER A 63 5.69 -2.80 -4.99
C SER A 63 4.99 -3.80 -4.10
N ILE A 64 5.06 -5.07 -4.49
CA ILE A 64 4.47 -6.20 -3.77
C ILE A 64 5.56 -7.13 -3.26
N SER A 65 5.28 -7.77 -2.13
CA SER A 65 6.16 -8.80 -1.57
C SER A 65 6.39 -9.95 -2.55
N LYS A 66 7.46 -10.72 -2.32
CA LYS A 66 7.70 -11.94 -3.13
C LYS A 66 6.57 -12.95 -2.98
N GLN A 67 6.03 -13.13 -1.78
CA GLN A 67 4.97 -14.10 -1.54
C GLN A 67 3.70 -13.73 -2.33
N LEU A 68 3.26 -12.47 -2.24
CA LEU A 68 2.12 -11.98 -3.03
C LEU A 68 2.32 -12.12 -4.54
N PHE A 69 3.55 -11.97 -5.03
CA PHE A 69 3.83 -12.22 -6.45
C PHE A 69 3.80 -13.71 -6.80
N ASP A 70 4.41 -14.57 -5.98
CA ASP A 70 4.41 -16.01 -6.20
C ASP A 70 2.98 -16.59 -6.16
N ASP A 71 2.08 -15.99 -5.37
CA ASP A 71 0.65 -16.35 -5.29
C ASP A 71 -0.17 -15.82 -6.49
N ASN A 72 0.37 -14.85 -7.24
CA ASN A 72 -0.29 -14.20 -8.38
C ASN A 72 0.67 -14.14 -9.60
N PRO A 73 1.04 -15.28 -10.20
CA PRO A 73 2.08 -15.36 -11.22
C PRO A 73 1.73 -14.71 -12.56
N ASP A 74 0.46 -14.31 -12.75
CA ASP A 74 -0.03 -13.69 -13.99
C ASP A 74 0.39 -12.21 -14.13
N PHE A 75 0.88 -11.58 -13.06
CA PHE A 75 1.40 -10.21 -13.10
C PHE A 75 2.83 -10.16 -13.63
N SER A 76 3.25 -9.02 -14.19
CA SER A 76 4.56 -8.88 -14.83
C SER A 76 5.76 -8.93 -13.86
N GLY A 77 5.53 -8.68 -12.57
CA GLY A 77 6.59 -8.72 -11.56
C GLY A 77 6.18 -8.16 -10.21
N ARG A 78 7.18 -7.78 -9.41
CA ARG A 78 6.97 -7.23 -8.06
C ARG A 78 6.78 -5.71 -8.02
N TYR A 79 6.97 -5.03 -9.14
CA TYR A 79 6.76 -3.59 -9.28
C TYR A 79 5.72 -3.41 -10.38
N LEU A 80 4.56 -2.91 -10.00
CA LEU A 80 3.39 -2.80 -10.87
C LEU A 80 3.04 -1.33 -11.03
N ASP A 81 2.77 -0.91 -12.26
CA ASP A 81 2.19 0.38 -12.61
C ASP A 81 1.06 0.19 -13.65
N GLY A 82 0.45 1.30 -14.08
CA GLY A 82 -0.62 1.26 -15.07
C GLY A 82 -1.79 0.33 -14.69
N VAL A 83 -2.29 -0.43 -15.67
CA VAL A 83 -3.44 -1.33 -15.50
C VAL A 83 -3.17 -2.43 -14.48
N GLU A 84 -1.96 -3.01 -14.47
CA GLU A 84 -1.60 -4.09 -13.54
C GLU A 84 -1.63 -3.62 -12.08
N MET A 85 -1.18 -2.39 -11.80
CA MET A 85 -1.30 -1.81 -10.46
C MET A 85 -2.76 -1.74 -10.00
N TYR A 86 -3.65 -1.20 -10.82
CA TYR A 86 -5.07 -1.07 -10.46
C TYR A 86 -5.73 -2.44 -10.28
N ALA A 87 -5.43 -3.40 -11.16
CA ALA A 87 -5.94 -4.76 -11.05
C ALA A 87 -5.49 -5.43 -9.75
N PHE A 88 -4.22 -5.28 -9.36
CA PHE A 88 -3.69 -5.84 -8.12
C PHE A 88 -4.30 -5.16 -6.88
N LEU A 89 -4.46 -3.84 -6.90
CA LEU A 89 -5.09 -3.10 -5.81
C LEU A 89 -6.56 -3.51 -5.61
N LEU A 90 -7.30 -3.74 -6.69
CA LEU A 90 -8.67 -4.25 -6.63
C LEU A 90 -8.74 -5.68 -6.08
N LEU A 91 -7.81 -6.55 -6.49
CA LEU A 91 -7.75 -7.93 -6.00
C LEU A 91 -7.59 -8.02 -4.48
N TYR A 92 -6.90 -7.05 -3.87
CA TYR A 92 -6.62 -6.99 -2.42
C TYR A 92 -7.40 -5.87 -1.70
N ILE A 93 -8.45 -5.31 -2.32
CA ILE A 93 -9.08 -4.07 -1.84
C ILE A 93 -9.63 -4.20 -0.41
N GLU A 94 -10.23 -5.35 -0.07
CA GLU A 94 -10.80 -5.57 1.25
C GLU A 94 -9.71 -5.67 2.33
N GLN A 95 -8.63 -6.39 2.06
CA GLN A 95 -7.48 -6.48 2.96
C GLN A 95 -6.79 -5.13 3.13
N ILE A 96 -6.69 -4.34 2.06
CA ILE A 96 -6.14 -2.98 2.09
C ILE A 96 -7.02 -2.06 2.95
N LYS A 97 -8.35 -2.11 2.78
CA LYS A 97 -9.32 -1.35 3.60
C LYS A 97 -9.13 -1.67 5.08
N GLU A 98 -9.07 -2.96 5.42
CA GLU A 98 -8.96 -3.44 6.79
C GLU A 98 -7.61 -3.06 7.42
N PHE A 99 -6.51 -3.22 6.67
CA PHE A 99 -5.18 -2.82 7.11
C PHE A 99 -5.06 -1.31 7.34
N CYS A 100 -5.53 -0.50 6.38
CA CYS A 100 -5.47 0.97 6.50
C CYS A 100 -6.32 1.48 7.67
N HIS A 101 -7.34 0.72 8.11
CA HIS A 101 -8.10 1.05 9.31
C HIS A 101 -7.28 1.01 10.59
N LEU A 102 -6.24 0.17 10.67
CA LEU A 102 -5.29 0.14 11.80
C LEU A 102 -4.54 1.47 11.95
N PHE A 103 -4.43 2.24 10.86
CA PHE A 103 -3.76 3.52 10.80
C PHE A 103 -4.72 4.69 10.51
N SER A 104 -6.00 4.56 10.87
CA SER A 104 -7.06 5.52 10.49
C SER A 104 -6.69 6.99 10.78
N ALA A 105 -6.05 7.29 11.91
CA ALA A 105 -5.65 8.66 12.24
C ALA A 105 -4.57 9.22 11.29
N GLU A 106 -3.56 8.41 10.95
CA GLU A 106 -2.52 8.80 9.99
C GLU A 106 -3.12 8.90 8.58
N PHE A 107 -3.96 7.95 8.20
CA PHE A 107 -4.67 7.93 6.92
C PHE A 107 -5.53 9.19 6.74
N GLU A 108 -6.38 9.51 7.70
CA GLU A 108 -7.28 10.67 7.66
C GLU A 108 -6.50 11.99 7.60
N ALA A 109 -5.34 12.08 8.24
CA ALA A 109 -4.48 13.26 8.17
C ALA A 109 -3.93 13.53 6.75
N ILE A 110 -3.82 12.49 5.92
CA ILE A 110 -3.29 12.56 4.55
C ILE A 110 -4.42 12.72 3.53
N PHE A 111 -5.42 11.86 3.63
CA PHE A 111 -6.48 11.73 2.63
C PHE A 111 -7.75 12.51 2.97
N LEU A 112 -7.79 13.12 4.16
CA LEU A 112 -8.91 13.94 4.65
C LEU A 112 -10.26 13.17 4.68
N THR A 113 -10.19 11.84 4.72
CA THR A 113 -11.34 10.93 4.77
C THR A 113 -10.93 9.59 5.35
N LYS A 114 -11.91 8.79 5.75
CA LYS A 114 -11.71 7.46 6.34
C LYS A 114 -11.25 6.45 5.29
N PRO A 115 -10.46 5.43 5.65
CA PRO A 115 -10.04 4.37 4.74
C PRO A 115 -11.19 3.74 3.96
N THR A 116 -12.25 3.30 4.65
CA THR A 116 -13.45 2.71 4.02
C THR A 116 -14.07 3.63 2.97
N THR A 117 -14.30 4.89 3.31
CA THR A 117 -14.86 5.87 2.37
C THR A 117 -13.92 6.10 1.19
N PHE A 118 -12.62 6.26 1.42
CA PHE A 118 -11.63 6.44 0.36
C PHE A 118 -11.64 5.28 -0.63
N PHE A 119 -11.50 4.05 -0.12
CA PHE A 119 -11.35 2.88 -0.97
C PHE A 119 -12.65 2.47 -1.66
N SER A 120 -13.83 2.76 -1.10
CA SER A 120 -15.09 2.57 -1.84
C SER A 120 -15.14 3.42 -3.12
N TYR A 121 -14.73 4.69 -3.06
CA TYR A 121 -14.66 5.52 -4.27
C TYR A 121 -13.50 5.13 -5.19
N ALA A 122 -12.36 4.76 -4.60
CA ALA A 122 -11.20 4.32 -5.37
C ALA A 122 -11.49 3.05 -6.17
N GLU A 123 -12.21 2.09 -5.58
CA GLU A 123 -12.62 0.83 -6.21
C GLU A 123 -13.41 1.09 -7.50
N GLU A 124 -14.47 1.90 -7.44
CA GLU A 124 -15.26 2.29 -8.62
C GLU A 124 -14.38 2.97 -9.69
N SER A 125 -13.52 3.90 -9.27
CA SER A 125 -12.65 4.65 -10.19
C SER A 125 -11.61 3.75 -10.86
N TRP A 126 -11.04 2.79 -10.13
CA TRP A 126 -10.02 1.88 -10.65
C TRP A 126 -10.62 0.85 -11.61
N LEU A 127 -11.82 0.34 -11.31
CA LEU A 127 -12.56 -0.51 -12.24
C LEU A 127 -12.81 0.20 -13.57
N GLU A 128 -13.26 1.45 -13.53
CA GLU A 128 -13.51 2.24 -14.74
C GLU A 128 -12.22 2.47 -15.57
N ILE A 129 -11.07 2.64 -14.92
CA ILE A 129 -9.77 2.75 -15.61
C ILE A 129 -9.43 1.46 -16.35
N ILE A 130 -9.62 0.30 -15.71
CA ILE A 130 -9.35 -1.01 -16.31
C ILE A 130 -10.28 -1.27 -17.49
N GLU A 131 -11.58 -0.98 -17.36
CA GLU A 131 -12.56 -1.19 -18.42
C GLU A 131 -12.31 -0.34 -19.68
N LYS A 132 -11.63 0.81 -19.52
CA LYS A 132 -11.31 1.73 -20.61
C LYS A 132 -9.93 1.51 -21.23
N SER A 133 -9.13 0.60 -20.67
CA SER A 133 -7.76 0.31 -21.13
C SER A 133 -7.74 -0.73 -22.24
#